data_AF-H3GME9-F1
#
_entry.id   AF-H3GME9-F1
#
_cell.length_a   1.000
_cell.length_b   1.000
_cell.length_c   1.000
_cell.angle_alpha   90.00
_cell.angle_beta   90.00
_cell.angle_gamma   90.00
#
_symmetry.space_group_name_H-M   'P 1'
#
loop_
_entity.id
_entity.type
_entity.pdbx_description
1 polymer ?
#
loop_
_entity_poly.entity_id
_entity_poly.type
_entity_poly.pdbx_seq_one_letter_code
_entity_poly.pdbx_strand_id
1 'polypeptide(L)'
;MLPALVSRLPEWVRIVVLSREDPPVLSKLHAFEPPDVILDHFQLENDQDIRRYVRHSLAKLPFSDVDFEKASTQSTGVNPDNNCEFGMDQVVELIARRSEGLFLYAVNVVQAITEGRLHLHELAELPVGMGAYLQQFFGSHFADHEMYRNRVRPVLEVLCAAYEPLPLATLVRDSSSSGAFFVDVASGHERLGHWAAREYQALTRSNASEFVNLNYELEATGDEKLKAKIYIVRNACNHLMQAPGEDCMQLVAAFAADEKFQLARRLLHVRAEGLQSFFHGDISREKAQELLARRQPHRVGSFLIRYTSRQRTYCASFVAAIDDATGAPKFRHNLIHHLENGSYSTVPPAEVTEKTILYPDLISFVEQYQRKGVLTAPVARDAPLNREISSNADESNPGQ
;
A
#
# COMPACT_ATOMS: atom_id res chain seq x y z
N MET A 1 -14.32 -10.49 7.51
CA MET A 1 -14.78 -9.08 7.40
C MET A 1 -15.74 -8.85 6.24
N LEU A 2 -15.52 -9.43 5.05
CA LEU A 2 -16.41 -9.23 3.88
C LEU A 2 -17.89 -9.61 4.11
N PRO A 3 -18.23 -10.79 4.68
CA PRO A 3 -19.62 -11.23 4.81
C PRO A 3 -20.51 -10.32 5.67
N ALA A 4 -19.96 -9.81 6.76
CA ALA A 4 -20.66 -8.89 7.67
C ALA A 4 -20.88 -7.48 7.07
N LEU A 5 -20.14 -7.13 6.02
CA LEU A 5 -20.35 -5.88 5.28
C LEU A 5 -21.39 -6.06 4.17
N VAL A 6 -21.43 -7.24 3.55
CA VAL A 6 -22.41 -7.56 2.50
C VAL A 6 -23.84 -7.50 3.03
N SER A 7 -24.08 -8.02 4.25
CA SER A 7 -25.40 -7.98 4.89
C SER A 7 -25.90 -6.57 5.23
N ARG A 8 -25.06 -5.54 5.07
CA ARG A 8 -25.38 -4.13 5.35
C ARG A 8 -25.60 -3.30 4.08
N LEU A 9 -25.47 -3.91 2.90
CA LEU A 9 -25.66 -3.21 1.64
C LEU A 9 -27.15 -3.06 1.31
N PRO A 10 -27.54 -1.97 0.62
CA PRO A 10 -28.91 -1.79 0.14
C PRO A 10 -29.36 -2.93 -0.77
N GLU A 11 -30.65 -3.26 -0.76
CA GLU A 11 -31.21 -4.43 -1.48
C GLU A 11 -31.02 -4.39 -3.01
N TRP A 12 -30.80 -3.20 -3.58
CA TRP A 12 -30.54 -3.01 -5.01
C TRP A 12 -29.08 -3.29 -5.40
N VAL A 13 -28.16 -3.43 -4.43
CA VAL A 13 -26.77 -3.78 -4.69
C VAL A 13 -26.65 -5.29 -4.84
N ARG A 14 -26.01 -5.73 -5.93
CA ARG A 14 -25.65 -7.13 -6.17
C ARG A 14 -24.13 -7.26 -6.16
N ILE A 15 -23.65 -8.39 -5.66
CA ILE A 15 -22.21 -8.64 -5.50
C ILE A 15 -21.89 -9.92 -6.26
N VAL A 16 -20.88 -9.82 -7.12
CA VAL A 16 -20.27 -10.97 -7.77
C VAL A 16 -18.90 -11.15 -7.15
N VAL A 17 -18.67 -12.31 -6.54
CA VAL A 17 -17.39 -12.65 -5.93
C VAL A 17 -16.67 -13.64 -6.85
N LEU A 18 -15.45 -13.29 -7.24
CA LEU A 18 -14.57 -14.15 -8.03
C LEU A 18 -13.43 -14.62 -7.12
N SER A 19 -13.14 -15.92 -7.14
CA SER A 19 -12.07 -16.51 -6.35
C SER A 19 -11.42 -17.64 -7.13
N ARG A 20 -10.18 -17.97 -6.74
CA ARG A 20 -9.54 -19.24 -7.10
C ARG A 20 -9.92 -20.32 -6.11
N GLU A 21 -9.77 -21.59 -6.50
CA GLU A 21 -9.84 -22.75 -5.61
C GLU A 21 -8.59 -22.85 -4.74
N ASP A 22 -8.42 -21.89 -3.84
CA ASP A 22 -7.28 -21.80 -2.93
C ASP A 22 -7.79 -21.90 -1.48
N PRO A 23 -7.48 -22.98 -0.74
CA PRO A 23 -8.08 -23.25 0.58
C PRO A 23 -8.05 -22.10 1.60
N PRO A 24 -6.96 -21.31 1.73
CA PRO A 24 -6.90 -20.16 2.65
C PRO A 24 -7.78 -18.98 2.22
N VAL A 25 -8.14 -18.91 0.93
CA VAL A 25 -9.04 -17.90 0.38
C VAL A 25 -10.48 -18.34 0.57
N LEU A 26 -10.79 -19.60 0.23
CA LEU A 26 -12.12 -20.19 0.39
C LEU A 26 -12.55 -20.20 1.87
N SER A 27 -11.65 -20.50 2.81
CA SER A 27 -11.98 -20.46 4.24
C SER A 27 -12.47 -19.09 4.73
N LYS A 28 -12.01 -18.00 4.10
CA LYS A 28 -12.46 -16.62 4.41
C LYS A 28 -13.77 -16.27 3.72
N LEU A 29 -14.16 -17.04 2.70
CA LEU A 29 -15.36 -16.88 1.89
C LEU A 29 -16.45 -17.92 2.21
N HIS A 30 -16.26 -18.79 3.20
CA HIS A 30 -17.23 -19.85 3.56
C HIS A 30 -18.67 -19.35 3.76
N ALA A 31 -18.85 -18.09 4.17
CA ALA A 31 -20.18 -17.50 4.35
C ALA A 31 -20.95 -17.30 3.03
N PHE A 32 -20.28 -17.49 1.89
CA PHE A 32 -20.83 -17.44 0.54
C PHE A 32 -20.77 -18.82 -0.15
N GLU A 33 -20.54 -19.91 0.59
CA GLU A 33 -20.56 -21.27 0.05
C GLU A 33 -21.99 -21.86 0.00
N PRO A 34 -22.27 -22.76 -0.97
CA PRO A 34 -21.36 -23.24 -2.03
C PRO A 34 -21.18 -22.23 -3.17
N PRO A 35 -20.07 -22.30 -3.93
CA PRO A 35 -19.89 -21.47 -5.12
C PRO A 35 -20.97 -21.77 -6.16
N ASP A 36 -21.62 -20.72 -6.68
CA ASP A 36 -22.69 -20.85 -7.68
C ASP A 36 -22.18 -21.35 -9.04
N VAL A 37 -20.93 -21.01 -9.40
CA VAL A 37 -20.31 -21.36 -10.68
C VAL A 37 -18.85 -21.74 -10.45
N ILE A 38 -18.46 -22.93 -10.89
CA ILE A 38 -17.08 -23.41 -10.91
C ILE A 38 -16.62 -23.45 -12.36
N LEU A 39 -15.71 -22.54 -12.72
CA LEU A 39 -15.25 -22.38 -14.11
C LEU A 39 -14.47 -23.60 -14.60
N ASP A 40 -13.79 -24.32 -13.70
CA ASP A 40 -12.98 -25.49 -14.03
C ASP A 40 -13.80 -26.68 -14.54
N HIS A 41 -15.14 -26.65 -14.39
CA HIS A 41 -16.03 -27.66 -14.97
C HIS A 41 -16.27 -27.46 -16.48
N PHE A 42 -16.00 -26.28 -17.03
CA PHE A 42 -16.30 -25.91 -18.41
C PHE A 42 -15.08 -26.07 -19.33
N GLN A 43 -14.31 -27.15 -19.15
CA GLN A 43 -13.05 -27.36 -19.88
C GLN A 43 -13.29 -27.47 -21.39
N LEU A 44 -14.33 -28.19 -21.82
CA LEU A 44 -14.64 -28.41 -23.23
C LEU A 44 -15.11 -27.11 -23.90
N GLU A 45 -15.97 -26.36 -23.23
CA GLU A 45 -16.48 -25.07 -23.69
C GLU A 45 -15.36 -24.05 -23.80
N ASN A 46 -14.50 -23.97 -22.78
CA ASN A 46 -13.32 -23.11 -22.78
C ASN A 46 -12.37 -23.45 -23.94
N ASP A 47 -12.15 -24.73 -24.20
CA ASP A 47 -11.34 -25.21 -25.32
C ASP A 47 -11.92 -24.81 -26.69
N GLN A 48 -13.25 -24.82 -26.82
CA GLN A 48 -13.95 -24.35 -28.02
C GLN A 48 -13.85 -22.83 -28.16
N ASP A 49 -13.98 -22.10 -27.05
CA ASP A 49 -13.88 -20.64 -27.02
C ASP A 49 -12.47 -20.17 -27.37
N ILE A 50 -11.41 -20.85 -26.90
CA ILE A 50 -10.02 -20.59 -27.31
C ILE A 50 -9.88 -20.76 -28.82
N ARG A 51 -10.34 -21.89 -29.39
CA ARG A 51 -10.28 -22.13 -30.84
C ARG A 51 -11.04 -21.07 -31.63
N ARG A 52 -12.22 -20.67 -31.15
CA ARG A 52 -13.05 -19.63 -31.76
C ARG A 52 -12.35 -18.28 -31.72
N TYR A 53 -11.77 -17.91 -30.58
CA TYR A 53 -11.04 -16.67 -30.39
C TYR A 53 -9.81 -16.59 -31.28
N VAL A 54 -8.96 -17.62 -31.29
CA VAL A 54 -7.74 -17.66 -32.12
C VAL A 54 -8.12 -17.56 -33.60
N ARG A 55 -9.07 -18.37 -34.08
CA ARG A 55 -9.53 -18.33 -35.47
C ARG A 55 -10.04 -16.94 -35.86
N HIS A 56 -10.89 -16.35 -35.03
CA HIS A 56 -11.46 -15.03 -35.30
C HIS A 56 -10.40 -13.92 -35.29
N SER A 57 -9.39 -14.02 -34.42
CA SER A 57 -8.36 -13.00 -34.28
C SER A 57 -7.32 -13.09 -35.40
N LEU A 58 -6.89 -14.30 -35.75
CA LEU A 58 -5.95 -14.54 -36.85
C LEU A 58 -6.59 -14.21 -38.21
N ALA A 59 -7.89 -14.46 -38.41
CA ALA A 59 -8.58 -14.12 -39.67
C ALA A 59 -8.59 -12.62 -39.99
N LYS A 60 -8.28 -11.73 -39.02
CA LYS A 60 -8.18 -10.28 -39.22
C LYS A 60 -6.79 -9.84 -39.68
N LEU A 61 -5.80 -10.71 -39.63
CA LEU A 61 -4.43 -10.39 -40.01
C LEU A 61 -4.20 -10.72 -41.50
N PRO A 62 -3.47 -9.87 -42.24
CA PRO A 62 -3.14 -10.13 -43.63
C PRO A 62 -2.00 -11.15 -43.71
N PHE A 63 -2.33 -12.44 -43.67
CA PHE A 63 -1.36 -13.49 -43.93
C PHE A 63 -1.18 -13.69 -45.44
N SER A 64 0.07 -13.88 -45.88
CA SER A 64 0.38 -14.26 -47.26
C SER A 64 0.50 -15.78 -47.38
N ASP A 65 0.22 -16.34 -48.56
CA ASP A 65 0.37 -17.79 -48.81
C ASP A 65 1.80 -18.30 -48.50
N VAL A 66 2.79 -17.42 -48.61
CA VAL A 66 4.21 -17.68 -48.29
C VAL A 66 4.44 -17.92 -46.79
N ASP A 67 3.63 -17.35 -45.91
CA ASP A 67 3.76 -17.51 -44.46
C ASP A 67 3.31 -18.90 -44.00
N PHE A 68 2.31 -19.47 -44.69
CA PHE A 68 1.81 -20.82 -44.45
C PHE A 68 2.73 -21.89 -45.07
N GLU A 69 3.28 -21.66 -46.25
CA GLU A 69 4.27 -22.57 -46.87
C GLU A 69 5.54 -22.72 -46.02
N LYS A 70 6.06 -21.63 -45.45
CA LYS A 70 7.23 -21.68 -44.55
C LYS A 70 6.94 -22.40 -43.24
N ALA A 71 5.73 -22.28 -42.70
CA ALA A 71 5.33 -22.99 -41.48
C ALA A 71 5.12 -24.51 -41.72
N SER A 72 4.71 -24.88 -42.93
CA SER A 72 4.51 -26.29 -43.33
C SER A 72 5.82 -27.09 -43.41
N THR A 73 6.90 -26.46 -43.87
CA THR A 73 8.19 -27.14 -44.13
C THR A 73 8.97 -27.52 -42.87
N GLN A 74 8.68 -26.88 -41.73
CA GLN A 74 9.33 -27.15 -40.44
C GLN A 74 8.49 -28.01 -39.48
N SER A 75 7.21 -28.22 -39.77
CA SER A 75 6.35 -29.16 -39.02
C SER A 75 6.68 -30.61 -39.38
N THR A 76 7.84 -31.08 -38.93
CA THR A 76 8.28 -32.48 -39.09
C THR A 76 7.49 -33.38 -38.15
N GLY A 77 6.38 -33.94 -38.66
CA GLY A 77 5.59 -34.92 -37.90
C GLY A 77 4.32 -35.46 -38.54
N VAL A 78 3.97 -35.10 -39.78
CA VAL A 78 2.77 -35.64 -40.45
C VAL A 78 3.17 -36.32 -41.76
N ASN A 79 2.73 -37.57 -41.90
CA ASN A 79 2.99 -38.44 -43.06
C ASN A 79 2.81 -37.71 -44.40
N PRO A 80 3.71 -37.94 -45.39
CA PRO A 80 3.67 -37.27 -46.69
C PRO A 80 2.53 -37.75 -47.62
N ASP A 81 1.65 -38.64 -47.16
CA ASP A 81 0.62 -39.26 -48.00
C ASP A 81 -0.74 -38.52 -47.99
N ASN A 82 -0.88 -37.42 -47.26
CA ASN A 82 -2.07 -36.58 -47.32
C ASN A 82 -1.69 -35.15 -47.74
N ASN A 83 -2.14 -34.75 -48.94
CA ASN A 83 -2.16 -33.37 -49.42
C ASN A 83 -3.08 -32.49 -48.54
N CYS A 84 -2.71 -32.27 -47.27
CA CYS A 84 -3.39 -31.33 -46.39
C CYS A 84 -2.55 -30.04 -46.33
N GLU A 85 -2.99 -29.03 -47.09
CA GLU A 85 -2.48 -27.65 -46.97
C GLU A 85 -2.36 -27.27 -45.50
N PHE A 86 -1.18 -26.81 -45.07
CA PHE A 86 -0.94 -26.26 -43.74
C PHE A 86 -1.75 -24.96 -43.60
N GLY A 87 -3.01 -25.11 -43.22
CA GLY A 87 -3.99 -24.02 -43.19
C GLY A 87 -4.21 -23.44 -41.80
N MET A 88 -5.00 -22.36 -41.76
CA MET A 88 -5.41 -21.67 -40.55
C MET A 88 -5.93 -22.62 -39.45
N ASP A 89 -6.65 -23.69 -39.81
CA ASP A 89 -7.18 -24.64 -38.83
C ASP A 89 -6.10 -25.44 -38.09
N GLN A 90 -4.97 -25.74 -38.75
CA GLN A 90 -3.85 -26.43 -38.10
C GLN A 90 -3.14 -25.50 -37.11
N VAL A 91 -2.98 -24.23 -37.48
CA VAL A 91 -2.42 -23.19 -36.59
C VAL A 91 -3.32 -22.98 -35.37
N VAL A 92 -4.63 -22.88 -35.57
CA VAL A 92 -5.61 -22.73 -34.49
C VAL A 92 -5.55 -23.92 -33.53
N GLU A 93 -5.52 -25.15 -34.05
CA GLU A 93 -5.46 -26.35 -33.22
C GLU A 93 -4.12 -26.45 -32.46
N LEU A 94 -3.02 -26.04 -33.08
CA LEU A 94 -1.70 -26.03 -32.45
C LEU A 94 -1.63 -25.06 -31.26
N ILE A 95 -2.15 -23.83 -31.43
CA ILE A 95 -2.21 -22.82 -30.37
C ILE A 95 -3.15 -23.28 -29.26
N ALA A 96 -4.33 -23.81 -29.61
CA ALA A 96 -5.30 -24.31 -28.64
C ALA A 96 -4.72 -25.45 -27.80
N ARG A 97 -4.09 -26.45 -28.43
CA ARG A 97 -3.44 -27.56 -27.71
C ARG A 97 -2.33 -27.09 -26.77
N ARG A 98 -1.47 -26.17 -27.22
CA ARG A 98 -0.37 -25.64 -26.39
C ARG A 98 -0.84 -24.76 -25.25
N SER A 99 -2.03 -24.18 -25.34
CA SER A 99 -2.59 -23.34 -24.29
C SER A 99 -2.98 -24.10 -23.02
N GLU A 100 -3.20 -25.43 -23.10
CA GLU A 100 -3.70 -26.26 -21.99
C GLU A 100 -4.94 -25.65 -21.29
N GLY A 101 -5.84 -25.05 -22.07
CA GLY A 101 -7.04 -24.38 -21.54
C GLY A 101 -6.79 -22.98 -20.97
N LEU A 102 -5.56 -22.46 -20.98
CA LEU A 102 -5.27 -21.11 -20.50
C LEU A 102 -5.57 -20.08 -21.58
N PHE A 103 -6.72 -19.41 -21.49
CA PHE A 103 -7.13 -18.39 -22.46
C PHE A 103 -6.09 -17.25 -22.61
N LEU A 104 -5.44 -16.85 -21.52
CA LEU A 104 -4.38 -15.83 -21.53
C LEU A 104 -3.20 -16.23 -22.42
N TYR A 105 -2.90 -17.53 -22.55
CA TYR A 105 -1.85 -18.01 -23.44
C TYR A 105 -2.21 -17.71 -24.90
N ALA A 106 -3.44 -18.05 -25.29
CA ALA A 106 -3.94 -17.80 -26.65
C ALA A 106 -3.94 -16.30 -26.98
N VAL A 107 -4.35 -15.44 -26.03
CA VAL A 107 -4.31 -13.98 -26.18
C VAL A 107 -2.87 -13.49 -26.40
N ASN A 108 -1.92 -13.93 -25.57
CA ASN A 108 -0.53 -13.50 -25.67
C ASN A 108 0.14 -13.94 -26.98
N VAL A 109 -0.14 -15.16 -27.45
CA VAL A 109 0.37 -15.67 -28.74
C VAL A 109 -0.20 -14.85 -29.90
N VAL A 110 -1.52 -14.62 -29.93
CA VAL A 110 -2.16 -13.82 -30.97
C VAL A 110 -1.61 -12.38 -30.98
N GLN A 111 -1.40 -11.79 -29.80
CA GLN A 111 -0.82 -10.46 -29.66
C GLN A 111 0.64 -10.43 -30.16
N ALA A 112 1.45 -11.43 -29.82
CA ALA A 112 2.83 -11.53 -30.30
C ALA A 112 2.90 -11.65 -31.82
N ILE A 113 1.98 -12.40 -32.45
CA ILE A 113 1.86 -12.49 -33.91
C ILE A 113 1.43 -11.14 -34.50
N THR A 114 0.42 -10.50 -33.91
CA THR A 114 -0.10 -9.20 -34.35
C THR A 114 0.97 -8.10 -34.33
N GLU A 115 1.83 -8.11 -33.30
CA GLU A 115 2.93 -7.14 -33.14
C GLU A 115 4.18 -7.52 -33.95
N GLY A 116 4.15 -8.63 -34.71
CA GLY A 116 5.26 -9.11 -35.53
C GLY A 116 6.43 -9.66 -34.71
N ARG A 117 6.22 -10.01 -33.44
CA ARG A 117 7.23 -10.57 -32.54
C ARG A 117 7.34 -12.09 -32.62
N LEU A 118 6.34 -12.74 -33.20
CA LEU A 118 6.27 -14.18 -33.39
C LEU A 118 5.75 -14.49 -34.78
N HIS A 119 6.49 -15.31 -35.53
CA HIS A 119 6.08 -15.73 -36.86
C HIS A 119 5.38 -17.10 -36.83
N LEU A 120 4.55 -17.37 -37.84
CA LEU A 120 3.77 -18.62 -37.92
C LEU A 120 4.64 -19.89 -37.94
N HIS A 121 5.86 -19.81 -38.49
CA HIS A 121 6.78 -20.95 -38.55
C HIS A 121 7.42 -21.28 -37.19
N GLU A 122 7.52 -20.31 -36.29
CA GLU A 122 8.07 -20.46 -34.93
C GLU A 122 7.02 -21.04 -33.97
N LEU A 123 5.76 -21.14 -34.39
CA LEU A 123 4.69 -21.69 -33.57
C LEU A 123 4.98 -23.11 -33.11
N ALA A 124 5.66 -23.91 -33.93
CA ALA A 124 6.04 -25.29 -33.61
C ALA A 124 7.03 -25.39 -32.45
N GLU A 125 7.80 -24.34 -32.16
CA GLU A 125 8.78 -24.28 -31.08
C GLU A 125 8.19 -23.68 -29.79
N LEU A 126 6.94 -23.23 -29.83
CA LEU A 126 6.29 -22.68 -28.65
C LEU A 126 6.22 -23.72 -27.53
N PRO A 127 6.48 -23.30 -26.29
CA PRO A 127 6.43 -24.18 -25.16
C PRO A 127 4.97 -24.42 -24.75
N VAL A 128 4.72 -25.55 -24.11
CA VAL A 128 3.38 -25.90 -23.64
C VAL A 128 3.11 -25.18 -22.31
N GLY A 129 1.93 -24.58 -22.19
CA GLY A 129 1.49 -23.91 -20.98
C GLY A 129 2.10 -22.52 -20.75
N MET A 130 1.43 -21.74 -19.90
CA MET A 130 1.80 -20.33 -19.66
C MET A 130 3.16 -20.17 -18.98
N GLY A 131 3.52 -21.06 -18.05
CA GLY A 131 4.77 -20.92 -17.30
C GLY A 131 6.00 -20.95 -18.20
N ALA A 132 6.07 -21.96 -19.07
CA ALA A 132 7.17 -22.10 -20.01
C ALA A 132 7.14 -21.02 -21.10
N TYR A 133 5.95 -20.59 -21.55
CA TYR A 133 5.79 -19.45 -22.46
C TYR A 133 6.36 -18.17 -21.87
N LEU A 134 5.99 -17.83 -20.64
CA LEU A 134 6.51 -16.65 -19.95
C LEU A 134 8.02 -16.75 -19.73
N GLN A 135 8.55 -17.93 -19.41
CA GLN A 135 9.99 -18.13 -19.25
C GLN A 135 10.75 -17.89 -20.56
N GLN A 136 10.30 -18.48 -21.67
CA GLN A 136 10.92 -18.27 -22.99
C GLN A 136 10.77 -16.82 -23.44
N PHE A 137 9.59 -16.24 -23.26
CA PHE A 137 9.32 -14.84 -23.55
C PHE A 137 10.26 -13.91 -22.75
N PHE A 138 10.44 -14.19 -21.47
CA PHE A 138 11.34 -13.42 -20.64
C PHE A 138 12.80 -13.56 -21.08
N GLY A 139 13.23 -14.79 -21.37
CA GLY A 139 14.57 -15.07 -21.87
C GLY A 139 14.87 -14.39 -23.21
N SER A 140 13.89 -14.33 -24.12
CA SER A 140 14.05 -13.64 -25.40
C SER A 140 14.11 -12.12 -25.26
N HIS A 141 13.29 -11.53 -24.39
CA HIS A 141 13.29 -10.08 -24.16
C HIS A 141 14.52 -9.60 -23.37
N PHE A 142 15.07 -10.46 -22.50
CA PHE A 142 16.22 -10.16 -21.65
C PHE A 142 17.43 -11.07 -21.99
N ALA A 143 17.69 -11.27 -23.28
CA ALA A 143 18.79 -12.10 -23.75
C ALA A 143 20.17 -11.59 -23.28
N ASP A 144 20.33 -10.28 -23.12
CA ASP A 144 21.50 -9.70 -22.46
C ASP A 144 21.33 -9.78 -20.93
N HIS A 145 21.88 -10.86 -20.37
CA HIS A 145 21.82 -11.13 -18.95
C HIS A 145 22.50 -10.03 -18.12
N GLU A 146 23.61 -9.43 -18.59
CA GLU A 146 24.30 -8.37 -17.85
C GLU A 146 23.49 -7.06 -17.87
N MET A 147 22.81 -6.76 -18.98
CA MET A 147 21.87 -5.63 -19.05
C MET A 147 20.71 -5.84 -18.08
N TYR A 148 20.07 -7.01 -18.09
CA TYR A 148 18.99 -7.31 -17.16
C TYR A 148 19.45 -7.22 -15.70
N ARG A 149 20.58 -7.85 -15.40
CA ARG A 149 21.19 -7.92 -14.07
C ARG A 149 21.47 -6.55 -13.47
N ASN A 150 22.01 -5.64 -14.27
CA ASN A 150 22.54 -4.35 -13.81
C ASN A 150 21.55 -3.19 -13.98
N ARG A 151 20.63 -3.26 -14.96
CA ARG A 151 19.72 -2.14 -15.28
C ARG A 151 18.26 -2.40 -14.97
N VAL A 152 17.77 -3.63 -15.20
CA VAL A 152 16.33 -3.93 -15.11
C VAL A 152 15.96 -4.44 -13.73
N ARG A 153 16.66 -5.48 -13.28
CA ARG A 153 16.30 -6.15 -12.04
C ARG A 153 16.37 -5.27 -10.79
N PRO A 154 17.36 -4.38 -10.58
CA PRO A 154 17.37 -3.49 -9.41
C PRO A 154 16.08 -2.66 -9.30
N VAL A 155 15.53 -2.23 -10.44
CA VAL A 155 14.27 -1.49 -10.49
C VAL A 155 13.11 -2.40 -10.09
N LEU A 156 13.07 -3.64 -10.58
CA LEU A 156 12.05 -4.62 -10.19
C LEU A 156 12.10 -4.96 -8.69
N GLU A 157 13.30 -5.10 -8.11
CA GLU A 157 13.48 -5.32 -6.66
C GLU A 157 12.89 -4.19 -5.84
N VAL A 158 13.17 -2.94 -6.22
CA VAL A 158 12.59 -1.75 -5.57
C VAL A 158 11.07 -1.71 -5.73
N LEU A 159 10.56 -2.01 -6.92
CA LEU A 159 9.10 -2.04 -7.17
C LEU A 159 8.40 -3.13 -6.35
N CYS A 160 9.01 -4.31 -6.20
CA CYS A 160 8.45 -5.39 -5.40
C CYS A 160 8.54 -5.14 -3.88
N ALA A 161 9.54 -4.38 -3.42
CA ALA A 161 9.73 -4.07 -2.00
C ALA A 161 8.95 -2.83 -1.54
N ALA A 162 8.55 -1.94 -2.44
CA ALA A 162 7.91 -0.67 -2.09
C ALA A 162 6.53 -0.88 -1.44
N TYR A 163 6.30 -0.24 -0.29
CA TYR A 163 5.01 -0.30 0.43
C TYR A 163 3.91 0.60 -0.20
N GLU A 164 4.28 1.52 -1.08
CA GLU A 164 3.39 2.48 -1.74
C GLU A 164 4.02 2.99 -3.06
N PRO A 165 3.23 3.58 -3.98
CA PRO A 165 3.74 4.05 -5.26
C PRO A 165 4.90 5.05 -5.11
N LEU A 166 6.02 4.77 -5.77
CA LEU A 166 7.22 5.60 -5.70
C LEU A 166 7.26 6.65 -6.82
N PRO A 167 7.70 7.88 -6.55
CA PRO A 167 8.07 8.86 -7.57
C PRO A 167 9.09 8.29 -8.58
N LEU A 168 8.90 8.59 -9.87
CA LEU A 168 9.84 8.14 -10.91
C LEU A 168 11.28 8.65 -10.65
N ALA A 169 11.43 9.86 -10.11
CA ALA A 169 12.71 10.44 -9.75
C ALA A 169 13.47 9.64 -8.67
N THR A 170 12.76 8.87 -7.85
CA THR A 170 13.35 8.00 -6.81
C THR A 170 13.91 6.72 -7.42
N LEU A 171 13.25 6.15 -8.43
CA LEU A 171 13.66 4.89 -9.09
C LEU A 171 14.97 5.01 -9.87
N VAL A 172 15.33 6.20 -10.36
CA VAL A 172 16.49 6.42 -11.24
C VAL A 172 17.83 6.45 -10.48
N ARG A 173 17.82 6.59 -9.14
CA ARG A 173 19.03 6.91 -8.35
C ARG A 173 19.82 5.71 -7.80
N ASP A 174 19.33 4.47 -7.90
CA ASP A 174 19.95 3.34 -7.18
C ASP A 174 20.06 2.08 -8.06
N SER A 175 21.06 2.04 -8.94
CA SER A 175 21.30 0.95 -9.91
C SER A 175 22.66 0.26 -9.74
N SER A 176 22.94 -0.31 -8.56
CA SER A 176 24.13 -1.17 -8.39
C SER A 176 23.90 -2.46 -7.58
N SER A 177 24.22 -3.60 -8.23
CA SER A 177 24.46 -5.00 -7.77
C SER A 177 23.33 -5.87 -7.19
N SER A 178 23.15 -7.12 -7.69
CA SER A 178 23.10 -8.40 -6.91
C SER A 178 22.47 -9.62 -7.64
N GLY A 179 23.24 -10.65 -8.09
CA GLY A 179 22.74 -12.02 -8.42
C GLY A 179 22.41 -12.34 -9.90
N ALA A 180 21.98 -13.57 -10.25
CA ALA A 180 21.81 -14.01 -11.66
C ALA A 180 20.38 -13.89 -12.24
N PHE A 181 19.30 -14.30 -11.55
CA PHE A 181 17.96 -14.32 -12.20
C PHE A 181 16.74 -14.11 -11.29
N PHE A 182 16.92 -13.92 -9.98
CA PHE A 182 15.80 -13.67 -9.06
C PHE A 182 15.76 -12.22 -8.60
N VAL A 183 14.57 -11.64 -8.59
CA VAL A 183 14.24 -10.40 -7.89
C VAL A 183 14.21 -10.73 -6.41
N ASP A 184 15.26 -10.36 -5.67
CA ASP A 184 15.27 -10.52 -4.23
C ASP A 184 14.59 -9.32 -3.57
N VAL A 185 13.41 -9.55 -2.99
CA VAL A 185 12.65 -8.51 -2.29
C VAL A 185 13.44 -7.97 -1.09
N ALA A 186 14.27 -8.81 -0.45
CA ALA A 186 15.13 -8.39 0.66
C ALA A 186 16.19 -7.38 0.19
N SER A 187 16.80 -7.63 -0.97
CA SER A 187 17.67 -6.66 -1.66
C SER A 187 16.93 -5.35 -2.03
N GLY A 188 15.66 -5.43 -2.42
CA GLY A 188 14.82 -4.25 -2.65
C GLY A 188 14.57 -3.41 -1.39
N HIS A 189 14.28 -4.08 -0.26
CA HIS A 189 14.17 -3.41 1.04
C HIS A 189 15.49 -2.78 1.47
N GLU A 190 16.61 -3.47 1.27
CA GLU A 190 17.93 -2.93 1.58
C GLU A 190 18.22 -1.64 0.79
N ARG A 191 17.99 -1.63 -0.53
CA ARG A 191 18.14 -0.43 -1.38
C ARG A 191 17.28 0.73 -0.90
N LEU A 192 15.99 0.48 -0.68
CA LEU A 192 15.06 1.52 -0.23
C LEU A 192 15.41 2.06 1.15
N GLY A 193 15.84 1.20 2.07
CA GLY A 193 16.33 1.59 3.38
C GLY A 193 17.57 2.48 3.32
N HIS A 194 18.56 2.09 2.52
CA HIS A 194 19.78 2.86 2.30
C HIS A 194 19.53 4.19 1.60
N TRP A 195 18.72 4.19 0.54
CA TRP A 195 18.30 5.42 -0.12
C TRP A 195 17.63 6.38 0.87
N ALA A 196 16.68 5.88 1.67
CA ALA A 196 15.98 6.69 2.64
C ALA A 196 16.92 7.25 3.71
N ALA A 197 17.88 6.45 4.19
CA ALA A 197 18.92 6.90 5.12
C ALA A 197 19.82 7.99 4.52
N ARG A 198 20.29 7.80 3.28
CA ARG A 198 21.14 8.78 2.59
C ARG A 198 20.41 10.11 2.34
N GLU A 199 19.19 10.05 1.83
CA GLU A 199 18.37 11.25 1.59
C GLU A 199 18.01 11.97 2.90
N TYR A 200 17.65 11.21 3.95
CA TYR A 200 17.40 11.77 5.27
C TYR A 200 18.63 12.53 5.80
N GLN A 201 19.80 11.91 5.75
CA GLN A 201 21.06 12.53 6.20
C GLN A 201 21.43 13.75 5.34
N ALA A 202 21.26 13.68 4.02
CA ALA A 202 21.56 14.80 3.12
C ALA A 202 20.68 16.02 3.44
N LEU A 203 19.37 15.81 3.61
CA LEU A 203 18.41 16.87 3.89
C LEU A 203 18.57 17.46 5.30
N THR A 204 18.84 16.62 6.30
CA THR A 204 19.05 17.07 7.68
C THR A 204 20.37 17.80 7.89
N ARG A 205 21.41 17.49 7.10
CA ARG A 205 22.63 18.30 7.05
C ARG A 205 22.37 19.72 6.57
N SER A 206 21.48 19.90 5.58
CA SER A 206 21.11 21.24 5.09
C SER A 206 20.14 21.97 6.01
N ASN A 207 19.12 21.28 6.53
CA ASN A 207 18.12 21.83 7.41
C ASN A 207 17.69 20.77 8.41
N ALA A 208 18.15 20.90 9.65
CA ALA A 208 17.86 19.92 10.69
C ALA A 208 16.38 19.91 11.11
N SER A 209 15.51 20.79 10.60
CA SER A 209 14.06 20.81 10.88
C SER A 209 13.19 20.36 9.70
N GLU A 210 13.81 19.96 8.59
CA GLU A 210 13.14 19.65 7.31
C GLU A 210 12.00 18.63 7.46
N PHE A 211 12.21 17.58 8.27
CA PHE A 211 11.24 16.51 8.45
C PHE A 211 10.19 16.78 9.53
N VAL A 212 10.44 17.73 10.44
CA VAL A 212 9.49 18.08 11.52
C VAL A 212 8.38 19.02 11.03
N ASN A 213 8.72 19.84 10.02
CA ASN A 213 7.85 20.84 9.43
C ASN A 213 7.10 20.34 8.19
N LEU A 214 7.10 19.03 7.93
CA LEU A 214 6.33 18.45 6.83
C LEU A 214 4.84 18.73 7.02
N ASN A 215 4.19 19.18 5.95
CA ASN A 215 2.74 19.29 5.91
C ASN A 215 2.17 18.01 5.30
N TYR A 216 1.68 17.13 6.16
CA TYR A 216 1.15 15.82 5.75
C TYR A 216 -0.19 15.91 4.99
N GLU A 217 -0.92 17.03 5.08
CA GLU A 217 -2.17 17.24 4.31
C GLU A 217 -1.92 17.38 2.80
N LEU A 218 -0.73 17.86 2.42
CA LEU A 218 -0.33 18.12 1.04
C LEU A 218 0.21 16.87 0.32
N GLU A 219 0.16 15.69 0.96
CA GLU A 219 0.56 14.43 0.32
C GLU A 219 -0.26 14.16 -0.96
N ALA A 220 -1.55 14.51 -0.94
CA ALA A 220 -2.46 14.36 -2.07
C ALA A 220 -2.23 15.40 -3.19
N THR A 221 -1.56 16.53 -2.91
CA THR A 221 -1.48 17.67 -3.84
C THR A 221 -0.31 17.61 -4.84
N GLY A 222 0.50 16.56 -4.81
CA GLY A 222 1.37 16.20 -5.95
C GLY A 222 2.82 16.68 -5.94
N ASP A 223 3.36 17.23 -4.85
CA ASP A 223 4.81 17.49 -4.77
C ASP A 223 5.57 16.18 -4.51
N GLU A 224 6.23 15.66 -5.54
CA GLU A 224 7.03 14.44 -5.49
C GLU A 224 8.15 14.50 -4.43
N LYS A 225 8.70 15.69 -4.14
CA LYS A 225 9.72 15.85 -3.09
C LYS A 225 9.11 15.71 -1.69
N LEU A 226 7.91 16.23 -1.50
CA LEU A 226 7.18 16.08 -0.24
C LEU A 226 6.79 14.62 -0.03
N LYS A 227 6.25 13.95 -1.06
CA LYS A 227 5.92 12.52 -1.02
C LYS A 227 7.14 11.66 -0.66
N ALA A 228 8.30 11.93 -1.26
CA ALA A 228 9.53 11.22 -0.92
C ALA A 228 9.92 11.38 0.57
N LYS A 229 9.80 12.59 1.13
CA LYS A 229 10.08 12.83 2.56
C LYS A 229 9.09 12.10 3.47
N ILE A 230 7.80 12.13 3.13
CA ILE A 230 6.75 11.41 3.87
C ILE A 230 7.02 9.90 3.83
N TYR A 231 7.35 9.36 2.65
CA TYR A 231 7.73 7.96 2.47
C TYR A 231 8.89 7.56 3.37
N ILE A 232 9.95 8.37 3.44
CA ILE A 232 11.12 8.12 4.30
C ILE A 232 10.68 7.99 5.76
N VAL A 233 9.90 8.96 6.26
CA VAL A 233 9.41 8.94 7.66
C VAL A 233 8.54 7.71 7.92
N ARG A 234 7.69 7.33 6.97
CA ARG A 234 6.75 6.22 7.08
C ARG A 234 7.44 4.86 7.07
N ASN A 235 8.37 4.65 6.12
CA ASN A 235 8.77 3.33 5.69
C ASN A 235 10.26 3.01 5.88
N ALA A 236 11.15 4.00 6.10
CA ALA A 236 12.61 3.76 6.12
C ALA A 236 13.02 2.65 7.10
N CYS A 237 12.55 2.70 8.35
CA CYS A 237 12.85 1.66 9.33
C CYS A 237 12.25 0.29 8.93
N ASN A 238 11.07 0.27 8.32
CA ASN A 238 10.43 -0.97 7.91
C ASN A 238 11.25 -1.66 6.80
N HIS A 239 11.77 -0.90 5.85
CA HIS A 239 12.68 -1.42 4.84
C HIS A 239 13.96 -1.97 5.48
N LEU A 240 14.64 -1.18 6.32
CA LEU A 240 15.88 -1.60 6.95
C LEU A 240 15.72 -2.84 7.85
N MET A 241 14.57 -3.03 8.50
CA MET A 241 14.30 -4.22 9.32
C MET A 241 14.02 -5.50 8.49
N GLN A 242 13.58 -5.36 7.24
CA GLN A 242 13.35 -6.48 6.32
C GLN A 242 14.61 -6.81 5.49
N ALA A 243 15.63 -5.95 5.54
CA ALA A 243 16.88 -6.12 4.84
C ALA A 243 17.83 -7.07 5.62
N PRO A 244 18.63 -7.90 4.93
CA PRO A 244 19.53 -8.85 5.56
C PRO A 244 20.90 -8.25 5.96
N GLY A 245 21.22 -7.03 5.51
CA GLY A 245 22.51 -6.37 5.75
C GLY A 245 22.76 -6.00 7.21
N GLU A 246 23.99 -6.25 7.70
CA GLU A 246 24.38 -5.95 9.09
C GLU A 246 24.43 -4.43 9.38
N ASP A 247 24.72 -3.63 8.37
CA ASP A 247 24.71 -2.16 8.43
C ASP A 247 23.29 -1.58 8.55
N CYS A 248 22.27 -2.29 8.05
CA CYS A 248 20.88 -1.88 8.16
C CYS A 248 20.44 -1.74 9.62
N MET A 249 20.89 -2.64 10.50
CA MET A 249 20.59 -2.56 11.93
C MET A 249 21.24 -1.34 12.59
N GLN A 250 22.43 -0.94 12.13
CA GLN A 250 23.08 0.29 12.61
C GLN A 250 22.30 1.53 12.15
N LEU A 251 21.78 1.53 10.92
CA LEU A 251 20.93 2.61 10.41
C LEU A 251 19.59 2.68 11.17
N VAL A 252 18.97 1.54 11.49
CA VAL A 252 17.77 1.50 12.34
C VAL A 252 18.07 2.10 13.72
N ALA A 253 19.20 1.74 14.33
CA ALA A 253 19.62 2.30 15.61
C ALA A 253 19.86 3.82 15.52
N ALA A 254 20.47 4.30 14.44
CA ALA A 254 20.67 5.73 14.19
C ALA A 254 19.33 6.48 14.07
N PHE A 255 18.36 5.93 13.33
CA PHE A 255 17.02 6.49 13.24
C PHE A 255 16.28 6.46 14.59
N ALA A 256 16.48 5.41 15.39
CA ALA A 256 15.90 5.31 16.73
C ALA A 256 16.47 6.36 17.70
N ALA A 257 17.76 6.67 17.58
CA ALA A 257 18.44 7.68 18.39
C ALA A 257 18.13 9.13 17.97
N ASP A 258 17.72 9.35 16.72
CA ASP A 258 17.40 10.70 16.22
C ASP A 258 16.01 11.16 16.69
N GLU A 259 15.99 12.03 17.71
CA GLU A 259 14.75 12.56 18.27
C GLU A 259 13.86 13.29 17.27
N LYS A 260 14.44 13.94 16.25
CA LYS A 260 13.68 14.69 15.25
C LYS A 260 13.02 13.77 14.25
N PHE A 261 13.71 12.69 13.85
CA PHE A 261 13.11 11.64 13.07
C PHE A 261 11.96 10.97 13.84
N GLN A 262 12.19 10.66 15.12
CA GLN A 262 11.16 10.09 15.99
C GLN A 262 9.96 11.04 16.17
N LEU A 263 10.20 12.35 16.23
CA LEU A 263 9.14 13.35 16.26
C LEU A 263 8.36 13.37 14.93
N ALA A 264 9.04 13.37 13.79
CA ALA A 264 8.39 13.31 12.48
C ALA A 264 7.48 12.07 12.36
N ARG A 265 7.97 10.90 12.80
CA ARG A 265 7.18 9.65 12.84
C ARG A 265 5.94 9.77 13.71
N ARG A 266 6.06 10.37 14.90
CA ARG A 266 4.92 10.59 15.80
C ARG A 266 3.87 11.49 15.17
N LEU A 267 4.28 12.60 14.54
CA LEU A 267 3.37 13.52 13.86
C LEU A 267 2.61 12.82 12.73
N LEU A 268 3.32 12.06 11.89
CA LEU A 268 2.71 11.28 10.81
C LEU A 268 1.70 10.26 11.34
N HIS A 269 2.05 9.54 12.41
CA HIS A 269 1.19 8.52 13.01
C HIS A 269 -0.08 9.12 13.63
N VAL A 270 0.05 10.24 14.36
CA VAL A 270 -1.10 10.97 14.93
C VAL A 270 -2.05 11.43 13.83
N ARG A 271 -1.53 11.88 12.68
CA ARG A 271 -2.34 12.25 11.52
C ARG A 271 -3.09 11.06 10.93
N ALA A 272 -2.42 9.92 10.79
CA ALA A 272 -2.96 8.71 10.18
C ALA A 272 -4.04 8.04 11.03
N GLU A 273 -3.83 7.91 12.34
CA GLU A 273 -4.82 7.34 13.26
C GLU A 273 -5.93 8.34 13.63
N GLY A 274 -5.66 9.64 13.49
CA GLY A 274 -6.58 10.71 13.81
C GLY A 274 -6.98 10.70 15.29
N LEU A 275 -8.22 11.14 15.56
CA LEU A 275 -8.73 11.27 16.94
C LEU A 275 -8.75 9.95 17.72
N GLN A 276 -8.80 8.79 17.06
CA GLN A 276 -8.86 7.50 17.74
C GLN A 276 -7.63 7.19 18.59
N SER A 277 -6.48 7.76 18.21
CA SER A 277 -5.20 7.53 18.89
C SER A 277 -5.14 8.14 20.29
N PHE A 278 -5.87 9.23 20.55
CA PHE A 278 -5.72 10.00 21.79
C PHE A 278 -7.02 10.53 22.40
N PHE A 279 -8.16 10.46 21.70
CA PHE A 279 -9.43 11.03 22.18
C PHE A 279 -10.29 10.00 22.92
N HIS A 280 -10.65 10.30 24.17
CA HIS A 280 -11.38 9.38 25.06
C HIS A 280 -12.86 9.73 25.26
N GLY A 281 -13.37 10.77 24.60
CA GLY A 281 -14.76 11.23 24.78
C GLY A 281 -14.98 11.93 26.13
N ASP A 282 -16.20 11.87 26.64
CA ASP A 282 -16.57 12.49 27.93
C ASP A 282 -16.12 11.59 29.09
N ILE A 283 -14.97 11.92 29.66
CA ILE A 283 -14.41 11.23 30.84
C ILE A 283 -14.04 12.24 31.92
N SER A 284 -14.15 11.83 33.19
CA SER A 284 -13.78 12.68 34.32
C SER A 284 -12.27 12.90 34.40
N ARG A 285 -11.87 13.93 35.15
CA ARG A 285 -10.46 14.23 35.41
C ARG A 285 -9.76 13.07 36.12
N GLU A 286 -10.44 12.47 37.09
CA GLU A 286 -9.93 11.36 37.90
C GLU A 286 -9.71 10.13 37.03
N LYS A 287 -10.65 9.83 36.12
CA LYS A 287 -10.52 8.72 35.18
C LYS A 287 -9.35 8.93 34.21
N ALA A 288 -9.16 10.15 33.73
CA ALA A 288 -8.03 10.49 32.88
C ALA A 288 -6.68 10.30 33.59
N GLN A 289 -6.58 10.68 34.87
CA GLN A 289 -5.37 10.45 35.68
C GLN A 289 -5.12 8.96 35.90
N GLU A 290 -6.17 8.17 36.16
CA GLU A 290 -6.06 6.70 36.27
C GLU A 290 -5.49 6.10 34.99
N LEU A 291 -6.01 6.49 33.81
CA LEU A 291 -5.53 5.99 32.52
C LEU A 291 -4.08 6.36 32.24
N LEU A 292 -3.66 7.59 32.59
CA LEU A 292 -2.27 8.02 32.46
C LEU A 292 -1.35 7.30 33.46
N ALA A 293 -1.85 6.95 34.65
CA ALA A 293 -1.11 6.23 35.68
C ALA A 293 -0.95 4.73 35.39
N ARG A 294 -1.83 4.13 34.57
CA ARG A 294 -1.76 2.69 34.24
C ARG A 294 -0.48 2.29 33.49
N ARG A 295 0.12 3.20 32.72
CA ARG A 295 1.35 2.89 31.97
C ARG A 295 2.58 3.01 32.86
N GLN A 296 3.28 1.87 33.02
CA GLN A 296 4.62 1.80 33.61
C GLN A 296 5.64 1.30 32.56
N PRO A 297 6.85 1.86 32.50
CA PRO A 297 7.31 3.03 33.27
C PRO A 297 6.57 4.31 32.85
N HIS A 298 6.37 5.23 33.81
CA HIS A 298 5.75 6.53 33.51
C HIS A 298 6.64 7.30 32.55
N ARG A 299 6.02 7.95 31.55
CA ARG A 299 6.73 8.74 30.54
C ARG A 299 6.20 10.16 30.53
N VAL A 300 7.10 11.13 30.72
CA VAL A 300 6.79 12.56 30.60
C VAL A 300 6.25 12.86 29.20
N GLY A 301 5.17 13.63 29.15
CA GLY A 301 4.43 13.95 27.92
C GLY A 301 3.44 12.88 27.48
N SER A 302 3.24 11.80 28.26
CA SER A 302 2.11 10.88 28.01
C SER A 302 0.80 11.65 28.13
N PHE A 303 -0.10 11.53 27.16
CA PHE A 303 -1.27 12.39 27.08
C PHE A 303 -2.52 11.71 26.53
N LEU A 304 -3.67 12.33 26.82
CA LEU A 304 -4.95 12.06 26.18
C LEU A 304 -5.77 13.34 26.09
N ILE A 305 -6.72 13.38 25.15
CA ILE A 305 -7.73 14.45 25.05
C ILE A 305 -9.08 13.88 25.49
N ARG A 306 -9.78 14.66 26.30
CA ARG A 306 -11.14 14.36 26.76
C ARG A 306 -12.05 15.54 26.51
N TYR A 307 -13.33 15.28 26.35
CA TYR A 307 -14.38 16.29 26.44
C TYR A 307 -14.88 16.37 27.89
N THR A 308 -15.37 17.53 28.32
CA THR A 308 -16.03 17.70 29.61
C THR A 308 -17.41 18.33 29.41
N SER A 309 -18.46 17.53 29.50
CA SER A 309 -19.86 17.99 29.37
C SER A 309 -20.20 19.14 30.31
N ARG A 310 -19.65 19.14 31.54
CA ARG A 310 -19.87 20.19 32.55
C ARG A 310 -19.44 21.59 32.11
N GLN A 311 -18.37 21.69 31.33
CA GLN A 311 -17.80 22.97 30.87
C GLN A 311 -17.98 23.17 29.37
N ARG A 312 -18.54 22.17 28.67
CA ARG A 312 -18.66 22.10 27.21
C ARG A 312 -17.34 22.40 26.47
N THR A 313 -16.22 21.98 27.06
CA THR A 313 -14.87 22.22 26.54
C THR A 313 -14.08 20.93 26.40
N TYR A 314 -13.04 20.97 25.58
CA TYR A 314 -12.06 19.90 25.49
C TYR A 314 -10.95 20.13 26.52
N CYS A 315 -10.24 19.08 26.90
CA CYS A 315 -9.13 19.17 27.83
C CYS A 315 -8.02 18.18 27.45
N ALA A 316 -6.81 18.69 27.26
CA ALA A 316 -5.61 17.89 27.16
C ALA A 316 -5.11 17.57 28.57
N SER A 317 -5.10 16.29 28.93
CA SER A 317 -4.57 15.79 30.20
C SER A 317 -3.28 15.04 29.93
N PHE A 318 -2.19 15.39 30.61
CA PHE A 318 -0.87 14.82 30.35
C PHE A 318 0.02 14.76 31.59
N VAL A 319 1.03 13.89 31.54
CA VAL A 319 2.09 13.77 32.56
C VAL A 319 3.12 14.87 32.32
N ALA A 320 3.15 15.88 33.18
CA ALA A 320 4.03 17.05 33.02
C ALA A 320 5.44 16.82 33.59
N ALA A 321 5.55 16.05 34.67
CA ALA A 321 6.82 15.69 35.29
C ALA A 321 6.66 14.37 36.05
N ILE A 322 7.78 13.73 36.38
CA ILE A 322 7.83 12.60 37.30
C ILE A 322 8.58 13.09 38.54
N ASP A 323 8.09 12.72 39.72
CA ASP A 323 8.74 13.08 40.97
C ASP A 323 9.96 12.19 41.23
N ASP A 324 11.14 12.79 41.35
CA ASP A 324 12.41 12.06 41.49
C ASP A 324 12.50 11.24 42.79
N ALA A 325 11.76 11.60 43.84
CA ALA A 325 11.81 10.93 45.14
C ALA A 325 10.82 9.75 45.24
N THR A 326 9.68 9.83 44.56
CA THR A 326 8.59 8.84 44.67
C THR A 326 8.31 8.07 43.39
N GLY A 327 8.87 8.51 42.26
CA GLY A 327 8.54 8.00 40.93
C GLY A 327 7.11 8.34 40.49
N ALA A 328 6.36 9.14 41.25
CA ALA A 328 4.95 9.41 40.98
C ALA A 328 4.79 10.46 39.86
N PRO A 329 3.86 10.26 38.91
CA PRO A 329 3.60 11.21 37.84
C PRO A 329 2.82 12.44 38.33
N LYS A 330 3.25 13.63 37.92
CA LYS A 330 2.54 14.90 38.12
C LYS A 330 1.70 15.23 36.90
N PHE A 331 0.38 15.28 37.07
CA PHE A 331 -0.56 15.51 35.98
C PHE A 331 -0.89 16.99 35.79
N ARG A 332 -1.01 17.42 34.53
CA ARG A 332 -1.49 18.76 34.15
C ARG A 332 -2.66 18.64 33.19
N HIS A 333 -3.57 19.61 33.28
CA HIS A 333 -4.81 19.64 32.50
C HIS A 333 -4.95 21.02 31.87
N ASN A 334 -4.88 21.09 30.55
CA ASN A 334 -5.05 22.33 29.81
C ASN A 334 -6.39 22.31 29.09
N LEU A 335 -7.20 23.35 29.26
CA LEU A 335 -8.47 23.50 28.57
C LEU A 335 -8.23 23.90 27.10
N ILE A 336 -9.11 23.39 26.24
CA ILE A 336 -9.16 23.68 24.81
C ILE A 336 -10.60 24.08 24.50
N HIS A 337 -10.76 25.33 24.09
CA HIS A 337 -12.05 25.94 23.78
C HIS A 337 -12.35 25.78 22.30
N HIS A 338 -13.57 25.38 21.98
CA HIS A 338 -14.09 25.39 20.61
C HIS A 338 -14.76 26.74 20.37
N LEU A 339 -14.32 27.43 19.32
CA LEU A 339 -14.80 28.76 18.95
C LEU A 339 -15.96 28.66 17.95
N GLU A 340 -16.74 29.74 17.82
CA GLU A 340 -17.91 29.78 16.92
C GLU A 340 -17.53 29.61 15.43
N ASN A 341 -16.30 30.00 15.06
CA ASN A 341 -15.77 29.82 13.71
C ASN A 341 -15.30 28.37 13.41
N GLY A 342 -15.53 27.42 14.32
CA GLY A 342 -15.13 26.01 14.19
C GLY A 342 -13.66 25.72 14.55
N SER A 343 -12.87 26.74 14.91
CA SER A 343 -11.47 26.57 15.33
C SER A 343 -11.35 26.27 16.82
N TYR A 344 -10.18 25.80 17.24
CA TYR A 344 -9.83 25.51 18.62
C TYR A 344 -8.81 26.52 19.16
N SER A 345 -8.88 26.82 20.45
CA SER A 345 -7.97 27.74 21.14
C SER A 345 -7.66 27.26 22.57
N THR A 346 -6.48 27.59 23.08
CA THR A 346 -6.13 27.37 24.50
C THR A 346 -6.59 28.50 25.42
N VAL A 347 -7.11 29.57 24.83
CA VAL A 347 -7.59 30.77 25.51
C VAL A 347 -9.12 30.81 25.41
N PRO A 348 -9.84 31.24 26.45
CA PRO A 348 -11.29 31.37 26.40
C PRO A 348 -11.74 32.30 25.25
N PRO A 349 -12.94 32.08 24.66
CA PRO A 349 -13.43 32.88 23.54
C PRO A 349 -13.41 34.40 23.79
N ALA A 350 -13.68 34.83 25.02
CA ALA A 350 -13.70 36.24 25.42
C ALA A 350 -12.31 36.92 25.44
N GLU A 351 -11.23 36.13 25.48
CA GLU A 351 -9.85 36.62 25.58
C GLU A 351 -9.05 36.36 24.29
N VAL A 352 -9.72 35.90 23.22
CA VAL A 352 -9.08 35.69 21.92
C VAL A 352 -8.70 37.03 21.31
N THR A 353 -7.40 37.24 21.15
CA THR A 353 -6.82 38.38 20.44
C THR A 353 -6.29 37.96 19.06
N GLU A 354 -5.97 38.93 18.19
CA GLU A 354 -5.35 38.68 16.87
C GLU A 354 -4.03 37.89 16.94
N LYS A 355 -3.34 37.90 18.09
CA LYS A 355 -2.08 37.14 18.29
C LYS A 355 -2.31 35.72 18.79
N THR A 356 -3.55 35.33 19.05
CA THR A 356 -3.89 34.02 19.61
C THR A 356 -3.75 32.96 18.51
N ILE A 357 -3.03 31.89 18.81
CA ILE A 357 -2.87 30.79 17.88
C ILE A 357 -4.18 29.99 17.85
N LEU A 358 -4.81 29.96 16.68
CA LEU A 358 -6.01 29.17 16.40
C LEU A 358 -5.62 27.89 15.68
N TYR A 359 -6.24 26.78 16.10
CA TYR A 359 -6.02 25.47 15.50
C TYR A 359 -7.26 25.07 14.70
N PRO A 360 -7.12 24.61 13.45
CA PRO A 360 -8.28 24.20 12.66
C PRO A 360 -8.96 22.96 13.23
N ASP A 361 -8.20 22.07 13.87
CA ASP A 361 -8.71 20.85 14.51
C ASP A 361 -7.86 20.46 15.74
N LEU A 362 -8.34 19.46 16.49
CA LEU A 362 -7.63 18.91 17.66
C LEU A 362 -6.32 18.21 17.30
N ILE A 363 -6.17 17.70 16.08
CA ILE A 363 -4.96 17.02 15.62
C ILE A 363 -3.83 18.05 15.48
N SER A 364 -4.12 19.19 14.85
CA SER A 364 -3.23 20.33 14.67
C SER A 364 -2.78 20.92 16.02
N PHE A 365 -3.68 20.94 17.01
CA PHE A 365 -3.32 21.26 18.39
C PHE A 365 -2.27 20.29 18.95
N VAL A 366 -2.53 18.98 18.84
CA VAL A 366 -1.61 17.94 19.30
C VAL A 366 -0.26 18.06 18.58
N GLU A 367 -0.25 18.20 17.26
CA GLU A 367 0.96 18.34 16.45
C GLU A 367 1.84 19.51 16.94
N GLN A 368 1.26 20.69 17.16
CA GLN A 368 2.04 21.83 17.65
C GLN A 368 2.63 21.58 19.05
N TYR A 369 1.87 20.95 19.93
CA TYR A 369 2.34 20.64 21.27
C TYR A 369 3.35 19.48 21.31
N GLN A 370 3.31 18.57 20.34
CA GLN A 370 4.36 17.57 20.11
C GLN A 370 5.65 18.21 19.61
N ARG A 371 5.56 19.19 18.70
CA ARG A 371 6.72 19.98 18.24
C ARG A 371 7.38 20.77 19.38
N LYS A 372 6.60 21.20 20.38
CA LYS A 372 7.10 21.85 21.61
C LYS A 372 7.66 20.87 22.64
N GLY A 373 7.57 19.55 22.41
CA GLY A 373 8.01 18.51 23.35
C GLY A 373 7.11 18.35 24.58
N VAL A 374 5.92 18.96 24.60
CA VAL A 374 5.00 18.91 25.75
C VAL A 374 4.18 17.63 25.74
N LEU A 375 3.71 17.22 24.56
CA LEU A 375 2.98 15.97 24.34
C LEU A 375 3.92 15.03 23.58
N THR A 376 4.06 13.79 24.02
CA THR A 376 5.06 12.86 23.46
C THR A 376 4.48 11.50 23.15
N ALA A 377 3.60 10.96 23.98
CA ALA A 377 3.06 9.62 23.83
C ALA A 377 1.54 9.62 24.01
N PRO A 378 0.75 9.39 22.96
CA PRO A 378 -0.70 9.28 23.11
C PRO A 378 -1.05 8.02 23.90
N VAL A 379 -2.04 8.13 24.78
CA VAL A 379 -2.67 6.99 25.44
C VAL A 379 -3.90 6.61 24.63
N ALA A 380 -3.80 5.46 23.95
CA ALA A 380 -4.89 4.91 23.17
C ALA A 380 -6.08 4.52 24.07
N ARG A 381 -7.27 4.54 23.48
CA ARG A 381 -8.49 4.07 24.14
C ARG A 381 -8.57 2.55 24.06
N ASP A 382 -9.06 1.91 25.12
CA ASP A 382 -9.25 0.44 25.16
C ASP A 382 -10.35 -0.06 24.21
N ALA A 383 -11.25 0.82 23.75
CA ALA A 383 -12.34 0.51 22.83
C ALA A 383 -12.39 1.55 21.69
N PRO A 384 -12.75 1.15 20.45
CA PRO A 384 -12.86 2.08 19.33
C PRO A 384 -13.92 3.16 19.59
N LEU A 385 -13.71 4.36 19.05
CA LEU A 385 -14.74 5.39 19.03
C LEU A 385 -15.93 4.89 18.21
N ASN A 386 -17.08 4.63 18.85
CA ASN A 386 -18.34 4.43 18.16
C ASN A 386 -18.60 5.66 17.27
N ARG A 387 -18.77 5.45 15.96
CA ARG A 387 -19.07 6.48 14.95
C ARG A 387 -20.37 7.25 15.20
N GLU A 388 -21.17 6.86 16.19
CA GLU A 388 -22.49 7.43 16.49
C GLU A 388 -22.45 8.88 17.04
N ILE A 389 -21.28 9.41 17.39
CA ILE A 389 -21.18 10.79 17.91
C ILE A 389 -21.14 11.83 16.77
N SER A 390 -20.99 11.41 15.51
CA SER A 390 -20.96 12.36 14.39
C SER A 390 -22.33 12.67 13.76
N SER A 391 -23.43 12.08 14.26
CA SER A 391 -24.77 12.26 13.67
C SER A 391 -25.81 12.95 14.56
N ASN A 392 -25.53 13.22 15.85
CA ASN A 392 -26.54 13.72 16.78
C ASN A 392 -26.19 15.09 17.39
N ALA A 393 -25.79 16.05 16.55
CA ALA A 393 -25.60 17.44 16.97
C ALA A 393 -26.65 18.42 16.41
N ASP A 394 -27.60 17.99 15.58
CA ASP A 394 -28.55 18.90 14.92
C ASP A 394 -30.06 18.62 15.12
N GLU A 395 -30.46 17.65 15.95
CA GLU A 395 -31.89 17.43 16.24
C GLU A 395 -32.17 17.29 17.73
N SER A 396 -32.12 18.41 18.45
CA SER A 396 -32.93 18.57 19.66
C SER A 396 -33.17 20.06 19.91
N ASN A 397 -34.17 20.61 19.20
CA ASN A 397 -34.79 21.87 19.58
C ASN A 397 -36.04 21.52 20.42
N PRO A 398 -36.04 21.69 21.75
CA PRO A 398 -37.24 21.50 22.54
C PRO A 398 -38.05 22.80 22.56
N GLY A 399 -39.14 22.82 21.78
CA GLY A 399 -40.27 23.71 21.99
C GLY A 399 -40.08 25.18 21.60
N GLN A 400 -40.48 25.49 20.36
CA GLN A 400 -41.48 26.54 20.06
C GLN A 400 -42.04 26.32 18.66
#